data_AF-A0A9E4M457-F1
#
_entry.id   AF-A0A9E4M457-F1
#
_cell.length_a   1.000
_cell.length_b   1.000
_cell.length_c   1.000
_cell.angle_alpha   90.00
_cell.angle_beta   90.00
_cell.angle_gamma   90.00
#
_symmetry.space_group_name_H-M   'P 1'
#
loop_
_entity.id
_entity.type
_entity.pdbx_description
1 polymer ?
#
loop_
_entity_poly.entity_id
_entity_poly.type
_entity_poly.pdbx_seq_one_letter_code
_entity_poly.pdbx_strand_id
1 'polypeptide(L)'
;MDEHGIETLDQIANDPGLFAIFEAADTTPGDGVLQLLGCAEGWGCHITINARIENAGWANVEQLEVGSYNVLITEAIARDAEGAPYIVYSWAPSSYVADLRPGDNAIWLSTSEESISPSQTEGPATWERDSAPPTPATWAGTRPTSGSPPAATS
;
A
#
# COMPACT_ATOMS: atom_id res chain seq x y z
N MET A 1 2.93 19.07 2.20
CA MET A 1 3.64 18.55 1.02
C MET A 1 4.79 17.73 1.58
N ASP A 2 4.66 16.42 1.45
CA ASP A 2 5.56 15.40 1.99
C ASP A 2 7.01 15.58 1.53
N GLU A 3 7.98 15.20 2.38
CA GLU A 3 9.42 15.32 2.10
C GLU A 3 9.87 14.46 0.90
N HIS A 4 9.06 13.46 0.50
CA HIS A 4 9.27 12.62 -0.69
C HIS A 4 8.17 12.72 -1.76
N GLY A 5 7.05 13.42 -1.52
CA GLY A 5 5.98 13.59 -2.51
C GLY A 5 5.38 12.29 -3.08
N ILE A 6 5.25 11.24 -2.25
CA ILE A 6 4.70 9.95 -2.67
C ILE A 6 3.17 10.02 -2.69
N GLU A 7 2.57 9.84 -3.86
CA GLU A 7 1.12 9.88 -4.08
C GLU A 7 0.59 8.62 -4.80
N THR A 8 1.49 7.85 -5.42
CA THR A 8 1.14 6.64 -6.16
C THR A 8 2.02 5.43 -5.81
N LEU A 9 1.48 4.21 -5.99
CA LEU A 9 2.32 3.00 -5.92
C LEU A 9 3.31 2.92 -7.07
N ASP A 10 2.96 3.48 -8.24
CA ASP A 10 3.87 3.51 -9.37
C ASP A 10 5.19 4.21 -9.01
N GLN A 11 5.16 5.27 -8.20
CA GLN A 11 6.38 5.89 -7.71
C GLN A 11 7.21 4.93 -6.86
N ILE A 12 6.57 4.17 -5.95
CA ILE A 12 7.28 3.22 -5.07
C ILE A 12 7.84 2.06 -5.89
N ALA A 13 7.06 1.50 -6.81
CA ALA A 13 7.45 0.34 -7.60
C ALA A 13 8.55 0.64 -8.63
N ASN A 14 8.60 1.87 -9.17
CA ASN A 14 9.55 2.25 -10.23
C ASN A 14 10.76 3.05 -9.72
N ASP A 15 10.68 3.72 -8.56
CA ASP A 15 11.84 4.40 -7.98
C ASP A 15 12.67 3.40 -7.16
N PRO A 16 13.94 3.13 -7.53
CA PRO A 16 14.75 2.11 -6.85
C PRO A 16 15.07 2.48 -5.39
N GLY A 17 15.07 3.77 -5.03
CA GLY A 17 15.30 4.21 -3.66
C GLY A 17 14.08 3.96 -2.78
N LEU A 18 12.89 4.31 -3.27
CA LEU A 18 11.63 4.01 -2.59
C LEU A 18 11.40 2.50 -2.53
N PHE A 19 11.57 1.78 -3.64
CA PHE A 19 11.44 0.34 -3.70
C PHE A 19 12.28 -0.34 -2.61
N ALA A 20 13.57 0.00 -2.52
CA ALA A 20 14.48 -0.59 -1.53
C ALA A 20 14.10 -0.25 -0.08
N ILE A 21 13.55 0.94 0.17
CA ILE A 21 13.08 1.33 1.52
C ILE A 21 11.90 0.46 1.94
N PHE A 22 10.94 0.25 1.06
CA PHE A 22 9.76 -0.56 1.36
C PHE A 22 10.06 -2.06 1.41
N GLU A 23 10.86 -2.57 0.47
CA GLU A 23 11.27 -3.98 0.40
C GLU A 23 12.11 -4.39 1.63
N ALA A 24 12.96 -3.49 2.13
CA ALA A 24 13.73 -3.75 3.36
C ALA A 24 12.85 -3.89 4.61
N ALA A 25 11.58 -3.47 4.57
CA ALA A 25 10.62 -3.60 5.67
C ALA A 25 9.65 -4.77 5.49
N ASP A 26 9.79 -5.54 4.41
CA ASP A 26 8.96 -6.71 4.17
C ASP A 26 9.37 -7.93 4.99
N THR A 27 8.57 -8.99 4.89
CA THR A 27 8.80 -10.20 5.70
C THR A 27 10.05 -10.97 5.27
N THR A 28 10.53 -10.73 4.04
CA THR A 28 11.73 -11.34 3.45
C THR A 28 12.63 -10.24 2.88
N PRO A 29 13.33 -9.47 3.72
CA PRO A 29 14.12 -8.33 3.24
C PRO A 29 15.32 -8.79 2.38
N GLY A 30 15.55 -8.10 1.27
CA GLY A 30 16.67 -8.32 0.36
C GLY A 30 16.47 -9.42 -0.69
N ASP A 31 15.25 -9.93 -0.88
CA ASP A 31 14.95 -10.87 -1.96
C ASP A 31 14.67 -10.17 -3.30
N GLY A 32 14.41 -8.86 -3.25
CA GLY A 32 14.18 -8.02 -4.42
C GLY A 32 12.73 -8.01 -4.89
N VAL A 33 11.79 -8.51 -4.08
CA VAL A 33 10.34 -8.43 -4.31
C VAL A 33 9.68 -7.58 -3.23
N LEU A 34 8.98 -6.54 -3.64
CA LEU A 34 8.17 -5.69 -2.75
C LEU A 34 6.84 -6.37 -2.47
N GLN A 35 6.49 -6.51 -1.18
CA GLN A 35 5.28 -7.17 -0.73
C GLN A 35 4.17 -6.18 -0.37
N LEU A 36 3.02 -6.34 -1.01
CA LEU A 36 1.81 -5.60 -0.71
C LEU A 36 0.92 -6.42 0.23
N LEU A 37 0.63 -5.92 1.43
CA LEU A 37 -0.27 -6.59 2.38
C LEU A 37 -1.69 -6.61 1.80
N GLY A 38 -2.10 -7.76 1.28
CA GLY A 38 -3.31 -7.87 0.47
C GLY A 38 -4.34 -8.86 1.01
N CYS A 39 -4.88 -9.70 0.15
CA CYS A 39 -5.94 -10.63 0.49
C CYS A 39 -5.58 -12.06 0.12
N ALA A 40 -6.10 -13.03 0.86
CA ALA A 40 -5.90 -14.43 0.51
C ALA A 40 -6.56 -14.81 -0.83
N GLU A 41 -5.94 -15.77 -1.52
CA GLU A 41 -6.47 -16.41 -2.73
C GLU A 41 -7.97 -16.76 -2.59
N GLY A 42 -8.73 -16.43 -3.65
CA GLY A 42 -10.19 -16.65 -3.71
C GLY A 42 -11.04 -15.45 -3.27
N TRP A 43 -10.44 -14.38 -2.75
CA TRP A 43 -11.15 -13.12 -2.45
C TRP A 43 -11.17 -12.18 -3.66
N GLY A 44 -12.23 -11.39 -3.82
CA GLY A 44 -12.32 -10.41 -4.92
C GLY A 44 -11.20 -9.36 -4.91
N CYS A 45 -10.68 -9.02 -3.72
CA CYS A 45 -9.54 -8.13 -3.58
C CYS A 45 -8.22 -8.76 -4.06
N HIS A 46 -8.01 -10.06 -3.87
CA HIS A 46 -6.84 -10.76 -4.41
C HIS A 46 -6.78 -10.63 -5.94
N ILE A 47 -7.89 -10.91 -6.61
CA ILE A 47 -8.02 -10.78 -8.07
C ILE A 47 -7.75 -9.34 -8.52
N THR A 48 -8.33 -8.36 -7.82
CA THR A 48 -8.19 -6.95 -8.18
C THR A 48 -6.76 -6.45 -8.03
N ILE A 49 -6.07 -6.89 -6.97
CA ILE A 49 -4.69 -6.51 -6.68
C ILE A 49 -3.74 -7.11 -7.71
N ASN A 50 -3.85 -8.41 -7.99
CA ASN A 50 -2.99 -9.07 -8.97
C ASN A 50 -3.21 -8.51 -10.37
N ALA A 51 -4.47 -8.28 -10.77
CA ALA A 51 -4.76 -7.61 -12.04
C ALA A 51 -4.12 -6.21 -12.11
N ARG A 52 -4.05 -5.47 -11.00
CA ARG A 52 -3.44 -4.14 -10.96
C ARG A 52 -1.92 -4.21 -11.07
N ILE A 53 -1.27 -5.14 -10.37
CA ILE A 53 0.18 -5.41 -10.48
C ILE A 53 0.53 -5.76 -11.93
N GLU A 54 -0.22 -6.67 -12.54
CA GLU A 54 -0.02 -7.10 -13.94
C GLU A 54 -0.21 -5.95 -14.92
N ASN A 55 -1.28 -5.15 -14.80
CA ASN A 55 -1.55 -4.03 -15.70
C ASN A 55 -0.50 -2.91 -15.57
N ALA A 56 0.00 -2.67 -14.36
CA ALA A 56 1.04 -1.66 -14.11
C ALA A 56 2.45 -2.13 -14.53
N GLY A 57 2.63 -3.43 -14.83
CA GLY A 57 3.93 -3.99 -15.23
C GLY A 57 4.94 -4.07 -14.08
N TRP A 58 4.49 -4.12 -12.83
CA TRP A 58 5.37 -4.19 -11.66
C TRP A 58 5.92 -5.60 -11.44
N ALA A 59 6.95 -5.96 -12.21
CA ALA A 59 7.49 -7.33 -12.25
C ALA A 59 8.02 -7.86 -10.90
N ASN A 60 8.44 -6.97 -10.00
CA ASN A 60 9.02 -7.29 -8.70
C ASN A 60 8.11 -6.87 -7.53
N VAL A 61 6.81 -6.87 -7.75
CA VAL A 61 5.81 -6.55 -6.71
C VAL A 61 4.86 -7.73 -6.60
N GLU A 62 4.66 -8.22 -5.39
CA GLU A 62 3.74 -9.33 -5.12
C GLU A 62 2.79 -9.01 -3.97
N GLN A 63 1.75 -9.81 -3.83
CA GLN A 63 0.86 -9.74 -2.69
C GLN A 63 1.35 -10.65 -1.56
N LEU A 64 1.38 -10.14 -0.34
CA LEU A 64 1.53 -10.96 0.86
C LEU A 64 0.19 -11.59 1.24
N GLU A 65 0.14 -12.93 1.21
CA GLU A 65 -1.07 -13.73 1.43
C GLU A 65 -0.96 -14.59 2.69
N VAL A 66 -0.68 -13.97 3.84
CA VAL A 66 -0.46 -14.69 5.10
C VAL A 66 -1.68 -14.60 6.00
N GLY A 67 -2.24 -15.77 6.34
CA GLY A 67 -3.28 -15.89 7.35
C GLY A 67 -4.60 -15.22 6.94
N SER A 68 -5.23 -14.53 7.89
CA SER A 68 -6.45 -13.75 7.64
C SER A 68 -6.10 -12.30 7.34
N TYR A 69 -6.97 -11.58 6.62
CA TYR A 69 -6.79 -10.15 6.36
C TYR A 69 -6.54 -9.31 7.64
N ASN A 70 -7.15 -9.66 8.77
CA ASN A 70 -6.88 -9.02 10.06
C ASN A 70 -5.43 -9.17 10.55
N VAL A 71 -4.78 -10.29 10.23
CA VAL A 71 -3.35 -10.52 10.53
C VAL A 71 -2.51 -9.54 9.73
N LEU A 72 -2.82 -9.36 8.44
CA LEU A 72 -2.15 -8.41 7.57
C LEU A 72 -2.36 -6.95 8.02
N ILE A 73 -3.55 -6.59 8.49
CA ILE A 73 -3.77 -5.26 9.07
C ILE A 73 -3.00 -5.08 10.39
N THR A 74 -2.94 -6.11 11.23
CA THR A 74 -2.17 -6.06 12.48
C THR A 74 -0.68 -5.87 12.19
N GLU A 75 -0.16 -6.55 11.17
CA GLU A 75 1.21 -6.37 10.67
C GLU A 75 1.45 -4.92 10.21
N ALA A 76 0.53 -4.33 9.44
CA ALA A 76 0.65 -2.93 9.02
C ALA A 76 0.67 -1.96 10.22
N ILE A 77 -0.16 -2.21 11.24
CA ILE A 77 -0.18 -1.42 12.49
C ILE A 77 1.13 -1.60 13.27
N ALA A 78 1.70 -2.80 13.30
CA ALA A 78 2.99 -3.05 13.95
C ALA A 78 4.12 -2.29 13.24
N ARG A 79 4.18 -2.38 11.91
CA ARG A 79 5.15 -1.62 11.09
C ARG A 79 5.01 -0.12 11.31
N ASP A 80 3.78 0.40 11.36
CA ASP A 80 3.52 1.81 11.69
C ASP A 80 4.09 2.20 13.07
N ALA A 81 3.84 1.38 14.10
CA ALA A 81 4.32 1.62 15.46
C ALA A 81 5.85 1.59 15.56
N GLU A 82 6.52 0.85 14.67
CA GLU A 82 7.98 0.74 14.58
C GLU A 82 8.60 1.81 13.65
N GLY A 83 7.79 2.61 12.96
CA GLY A 83 8.23 3.57 11.96
C GLY A 83 8.73 2.91 10.65
N ALA A 84 8.36 1.65 10.44
CA ALA A 84 8.72 0.88 9.26
C ALA A 84 7.71 1.12 8.11
N PRO A 85 8.18 1.19 6.85
CA PRO A 85 7.31 1.32 5.71
C PRO A 85 6.36 0.12 5.54
N TYR A 86 5.11 0.40 5.17
CA TYR A 86 4.11 -0.61 4.85
C TYR A 86 3.24 -0.16 3.68
N ILE A 87 2.72 -1.11 2.92
CA ILE A 87 1.67 -0.88 1.92
C ILE A 87 0.59 -1.94 2.12
N VAL A 88 -0.60 -1.51 2.54
CA VAL A 88 -1.73 -2.41 2.76
C VAL A 88 -2.91 -2.02 1.89
N TYR A 89 -3.54 -3.02 1.29
CA TYR A 89 -4.79 -2.80 0.59
C TYR A 89 -5.90 -2.53 1.61
N SER A 90 -6.61 -1.39 1.50
CA SER A 90 -7.71 -1.04 2.40
C SER A 90 -8.87 -0.38 1.66
N TRP A 91 -10.00 -0.18 2.35
CA TRP A 91 -11.18 0.48 1.79
C TRP A 91 -11.92 1.27 2.86
N ALA A 92 -12.58 2.35 2.46
CA ALA A 92 -13.43 3.17 3.31
C ALA A 92 -14.91 3.06 2.87
N PRO A 93 -15.87 3.05 3.80
CA PRO A 93 -15.69 2.99 5.26
C PRO A 93 -15.32 1.57 5.75
N SER A 94 -14.35 1.47 6.65
CA SER A 94 -14.03 0.23 7.39
C SER A 94 -13.44 0.55 8.76
N SER A 95 -13.47 -0.43 9.69
CA SER A 95 -12.84 -0.27 11.02
C SER A 95 -11.33 -0.11 10.95
N TYR A 96 -10.68 -0.61 9.90
CA TYR A 96 -9.23 -0.57 9.73
C TYR A 96 -8.68 0.84 9.55
N VAL A 97 -9.47 1.73 8.95
CA VAL A 97 -9.14 3.15 8.74
C VAL A 97 -9.11 3.93 10.07
N ALA A 98 -9.67 3.37 11.16
CA ALA A 98 -9.57 3.97 12.49
C ALA A 98 -8.17 3.82 13.10
N ASP A 99 -7.51 2.69 12.84
CA ASP A 99 -6.15 2.40 13.29
C ASP A 99 -5.09 2.96 12.33
N LEU A 100 -5.33 2.78 11.01
CA LEU A 100 -4.50 3.33 9.93
C LEU A 100 -5.15 4.59 9.37
N ARG A 101 -4.95 5.72 10.05
CA ARG A 101 -5.65 6.98 9.77
C ARG A 101 -4.97 7.75 8.62
N PRO A 102 -5.67 7.91 7.48
CA PRO A 102 -5.16 8.70 6.37
C PRO A 102 -4.97 10.15 6.78
N GLY A 103 -3.80 10.72 6.50
CA GLY A 103 -3.41 12.07 6.88
C GLY A 103 -2.69 12.19 8.22
N ASP A 104 -2.67 11.14 9.03
CA ASP A 104 -1.94 11.06 10.31
C ASP A 104 -0.77 10.08 10.20
N ASN A 105 -1.05 8.77 10.21
CA ASN A 105 -0.06 7.68 10.15
C ASN A 105 -0.14 6.85 8.86
N ALA A 106 -1.14 7.11 8.01
CA ALA A 106 -1.25 6.53 6.67
C ALA A 106 -1.48 7.63 5.61
N ILE A 107 -1.22 7.30 4.35
CA ILE A 107 -1.62 8.05 3.17
C ILE A 107 -2.34 7.13 2.20
N TRP A 108 -3.29 7.69 1.45
CA TRP A 108 -3.90 6.98 0.33
C TRP A 108 -2.98 7.07 -0.88
N LEU A 109 -2.50 5.91 -1.33
CA LEU A 109 -1.74 5.76 -2.55
C LEU A 109 -2.70 5.41 -3.69
N SER A 110 -2.66 6.24 -4.73
CA SER A 110 -3.36 6.01 -5.98
C SER A 110 -2.50 5.18 -6.95
N THR A 111 -3.03 4.83 -8.11
CA THR A 111 -2.23 4.28 -9.22
C THR A 111 -2.43 5.16 -10.44
N SER A 112 -1.46 5.15 -11.35
CA SER A 112 -1.57 5.85 -12.64
C SER A 112 -2.82 5.39 -13.40
N GLU A 113 -3.45 6.26 -14.19
CA GLU A 113 -4.65 5.89 -14.98
C GLU A 113 -4.39 4.70 -15.92
N GLU A 114 -3.15 4.56 -16.42
CA GLU A 114 -2.70 3.44 -17.25
C GLU A 114 -2.73 2.09 -16.49
N SER A 115 -2.59 2.13 -15.17
CA SER A 115 -2.57 0.98 -14.27
C SER A 115 -3.98 0.61 -13.76
N ILE A 116 -5.03 1.34 -14.19
CA ILE A 116 -6.42 1.12 -13.82
C ILE A 116 -7.14 0.41 -14.97
N SER A 117 -7.62 -0.81 -14.73
CA SER A 117 -8.46 -1.51 -15.71
C SER A 117 -9.80 -0.78 -15.90
N PRO A 118 -10.42 -0.74 -17.10
CA PRO A 118 -11.61 0.07 -17.37
C PRO A 118 -12.83 -0.25 -16.50
N SER A 119 -12.86 -1.44 -15.87
CA SER A 119 -13.89 -1.83 -14.89
C SER A 119 -13.78 -1.06 -13.56
N GLN A 120 -12.62 -0.43 -13.28
CA GLN A 120 -12.32 0.34 -12.07
C GLN A 120 -12.44 1.87 -12.27
N THR A 121 -12.63 2.33 -13.52
CA THR A 121 -12.76 3.75 -13.89
C THR A 121 -14.19 4.30 -13.71
N GLU A 122 -15.15 3.44 -13.34
CA GLU A 122 -16.54 3.83 -13.13
C GLU A 122 -16.74 4.44 -11.72
N GLY A 123 -16.18 5.63 -11.48
CA GLY A 123 -16.40 6.41 -10.26
C GLY A 123 -16.27 7.91 -10.54
N PRO A 124 -17.28 8.74 -10.22
CA PRO A 124 -17.30 10.13 -10.66
C PRO A 124 -16.18 10.97 -10.03
N ALA A 125 -15.35 11.57 -10.88
CA ALA A 125 -14.27 12.49 -10.55
C ALA A 125 -14.77 13.88 -10.10
N THR A 126 -15.66 13.93 -9.11
CA THR A 126 -16.11 15.20 -8.53
C THR A 126 -16.02 15.16 -7.00
N TRP A 127 -15.00 15.84 -6.50
CA TRP A 127 -14.78 16.28 -5.12
C TRP A 127 -16.07 16.61 -4.36
N GLU A 128 -16.48 15.73 -3.44
CA GLU A 128 -17.31 16.07 -2.28
C GLU A 128 -16.79 15.32 -1.04
N ARG A 129 -16.08 16.08 -0.22
CA ARG A 129 -15.35 15.64 0.96
C ARG A 129 -16.30 15.53 2.17
N ASP A 130 -17.28 14.64 2.12
CA ASP A 130 -18.06 14.23 3.32
C ASP A 130 -18.89 12.93 3.16
N SER A 131 -18.97 12.30 1.99
CA SER A 131 -19.87 11.14 1.81
C SER A 131 -19.45 10.21 0.67
N ALA A 132 -18.19 9.75 0.65
CA ALA A 132 -17.73 8.81 -0.38
C ALA A 132 -18.36 7.40 -0.20
N PRO A 133 -19.19 6.89 -1.14
CA PRO A 133 -19.37 5.44 -1.32
C PRO A 133 -18.02 4.83 -1.75
N PRO A 134 -17.81 3.50 -1.58
CA PRO A 134 -16.47 2.93 -1.49
C PRO A 134 -15.68 3.22 -2.77
N THR A 135 -14.63 4.02 -2.63
CA THR A 135 -13.57 4.13 -3.62
C THR A 135 -13.09 2.72 -3.98
N PRO A 136 -12.75 2.46 -5.27
CA PRO A 136 -12.06 1.21 -5.61
C PRO A 136 -10.87 1.12 -4.68
N ALA A 137 -10.77 -0.02 -4.01
CA ALA A 137 -9.92 -0.17 -2.85
C ALA A 137 -8.55 0.47 -3.06
N THR A 138 -8.23 1.31 -2.10
CA THR A 138 -7.13 2.24 -2.17
C THR A 138 -6.04 1.71 -1.26
N TRP A 139 -4.82 1.87 -1.69
CA TRP A 139 -3.69 1.40 -0.93
C TRP A 139 -3.41 2.40 0.18
N ALA A 140 -3.30 1.93 1.42
CA ALA A 140 -2.82 2.73 2.53
C ALA A 140 -1.33 2.44 2.67
N GLY A 141 -0.51 3.47 2.48
CA GLY A 141 0.93 3.40 2.71
C GLY A 141 1.34 4.32 3.86
N THR A 142 2.51 4.12 4.43
CA THR A 142 3.09 5.11 5.35
C THR A 142 3.98 6.11 4.62
N ARG A 143 4.22 7.21 5.31
CA ARG A 143 5.26 8.17 4.95
C ARG A 143 6.58 7.59 5.45
N PRO A 144 7.59 7.35 4.60
CA PRO A 144 8.91 7.02 5.11
C PRO A 144 9.37 8.20 5.98
N THR A 145 9.36 8.01 7.30
CA THR A 145 9.95 8.99 8.19
C THR A 145 11.44 8.95 7.95
N SER A 146 12.08 10.10 7.73
CA SER A 146 13.53 10.27 7.71
C SER A 146 14.09 9.92 9.10
N GLY A 147 14.10 8.62 9.43
CA GLY A 147 14.58 8.03 10.66
C GLY A 147 15.81 7.22 10.30
N SER A 148 16.95 7.57 10.92
CA SER A 148 18.23 6.89 10.72
C SER A 148 18.11 5.37 10.72
N PRO A 149 18.91 4.65 9.91
CA PRO A 149 18.91 3.19 9.93
C PRO A 149 19.14 2.69 11.36
N PRO A 150 18.56 1.54 11.77
CA PRO A 150 18.85 0.97 13.07
C PRO A 150 20.37 0.79 13.16
N ALA A 151 20.96 1.37 14.19
CA ALA A 151 22.40 1.26 14.44
C ALA A 151 22.75 -0.22 14.49
N ALA A 152 23.52 -0.67 13.49
CA ALA A 152 24.12 -2.00 13.49
C ALA A 152 24.93 -2.15 14.78
N THR A 153 24.42 -2.92 15.74
CA THR A 153 25.19 -3.25 16.93
C THR A 153 26.37 -4.12 16.48
N SER A 154 27.57 -3.60 16.72
CA SER A 154 28.84 -4.31 16.54
C SER A 154 29.10 -5.28 17.69
#